data_AF-A0A0J1H4B8-F1
#
_entry.id   AF-A0A0J1H4B8-F1
#
_cell.length_a   1.000
_cell.length_b   1.000
_cell.length_c   1.000
_cell.angle_alpha   90.00
_cell.angle_beta   90.00
_cell.angle_gamma   90.00
#
_symmetry.space_group_name_H-M   'P 1'
#
loop_
_entity.id
_entity.type
_entity.pdbx_description
1 polymer ?
#
loop_
_entity_poly.entity_id
_entity_poly.type
_entity_poly.pdbx_seq_one_letter_code
_entity_poly.pdbx_strand_id
1 'polypeptide(L)'
;MVAGLLTWLIGLAAGCAAVVTEDELIRAENWYQLGFNDGKWGEKAISPPTLEAQVSNVSKDLQPDYSQYQEGYQVGIEKYCSLDRVEQLGLEGKTDWGICAFRQAEGGLYQSFWQQGFNRRMHVDGPGDF
;
A
#
# COMPACT_ATOMS: atom_id res chain seq x y z
N MET A 1 -23.20 -52.89 -18.17
CA MET A 1 -22.07 -52.47 -17.32
C MET A 1 -21.37 -51.29 -17.98
N VAL A 2 -21.84 -50.05 -17.80
CA VAL A 2 -21.01 -48.84 -17.94
C VAL A 2 -21.61 -47.82 -16.97
N ALA A 3 -21.46 -48.11 -15.68
CA ALA A 3 -21.77 -47.17 -14.63
C ALA A 3 -20.52 -46.32 -14.39
N GLY A 4 -20.70 -45.00 -14.43
CA GLY A 4 -19.89 -44.06 -13.66
C GLY A 4 -18.49 -43.77 -14.17
N LEU A 5 -18.36 -42.86 -15.15
CA LEU A 5 -17.11 -42.11 -15.38
C LEU A 5 -17.43 -40.68 -15.86
N LEU A 6 -18.30 -39.96 -15.14
CA LEU A 6 -18.65 -38.57 -15.45
C LEU A 6 -18.72 -37.67 -14.20
N THR A 7 -17.96 -38.02 -13.15
CA THR A 7 -18.04 -37.30 -11.87
C THR A 7 -16.67 -37.02 -11.26
N TRP A 8 -15.69 -36.53 -12.03
CA TRP A 8 -14.34 -36.26 -11.48
C TRP A 8 -13.70 -34.97 -12.03
N LEU A 9 -14.46 -33.88 -12.11
CA LEU A 9 -13.94 -32.57 -12.52
C LEU A 9 -14.63 -31.41 -11.78
N ILE A 10 -14.85 -31.56 -10.48
CA ILE A 10 -15.31 -30.46 -9.61
C ILE A 10 -14.43 -30.47 -8.36
N GLY A 11 -13.45 -29.57 -8.27
CA GLY A 11 -12.63 -29.49 -7.07
C GLY A 11 -11.38 -28.62 -7.15
N LEU A 12 -11.34 -27.60 -8.01
CA LEU A 12 -10.17 -26.70 -8.11
C LEU A 12 -10.64 -25.27 -8.34
N ALA A 13 -11.11 -24.59 -7.29
CA ALA A 13 -11.06 -23.12 -7.14
C ALA A 13 -11.74 -22.67 -5.84
N ALA A 14 -11.14 -22.94 -4.68
CA ALA A 14 -11.48 -22.23 -3.45
C ALA A 14 -10.19 -21.76 -2.75
N GLY A 15 -9.32 -21.09 -3.52
CA GLY A 15 -8.23 -20.29 -2.97
C GLY A 15 -8.73 -18.87 -2.70
N CYS A 16 -9.72 -18.70 -1.83
CA CYS A 16 -10.01 -17.37 -1.30
C CYS A 16 -8.85 -17.02 -0.37
N ALA A 17 -7.94 -16.16 -0.82
CA ALA A 17 -7.02 -15.50 0.09
C ALA A 17 -7.89 -14.77 1.12
N ALA A 18 -7.87 -15.22 2.37
CA ALA A 18 -8.55 -14.52 3.45
C ALA A 18 -7.93 -13.12 3.53
N VAL A 19 -8.71 -12.11 3.16
CA VAL A 19 -8.30 -10.72 3.32
C VAL A 19 -8.51 -10.39 4.80
N VAL A 20 -7.41 -10.24 5.52
CA VAL A 20 -7.47 -9.79 6.92
C VAL A 20 -7.93 -8.33 6.93
N THR A 21 -9.02 -8.07 7.64
CA THR A 21 -9.61 -6.74 7.78
C THR A 21 -8.94 -5.93 8.89
N GLU A 22 -9.05 -4.60 8.86
CA GLU A 22 -8.58 -3.71 9.93
C GLU A 22 -9.18 -4.10 11.29
N ASP A 23 -10.49 -4.32 11.33
CA ASP A 23 -11.24 -4.79 12.49
C ASP A 23 -10.68 -6.09 13.11
N GLU A 24 -10.25 -7.04 12.28
CA GLU A 24 -9.61 -8.28 12.73
C GLU A 24 -8.21 -8.02 13.29
N LEU A 25 -7.44 -7.11 12.70
CA LEU A 25 -6.13 -6.69 13.22
C LEU A 25 -6.27 -5.98 14.57
N ILE A 26 -7.27 -5.12 14.71
CA ILE A 26 -7.58 -4.43 15.98
C ILE A 26 -7.96 -5.46 17.05
N ARG A 27 -8.88 -6.39 16.74
CA ARG A 27 -9.27 -7.45 17.69
C ARG A 27 -8.13 -8.39 18.06
N ALA A 28 -7.14 -8.54 17.18
CA ALA A 28 -5.93 -9.32 17.43
C ALA A 28 -4.78 -8.50 18.06
N GLU A 29 -5.00 -7.21 18.36
CA GLU A 29 -3.99 -6.26 18.86
C GLU A 29 -2.72 -6.20 17.98
N ASN A 30 -2.88 -6.43 16.67
CA ASN A 30 -1.78 -6.44 15.71
C ASN A 30 -1.57 -5.04 15.10
N TRP A 31 -1.12 -4.12 15.95
CA TRP A 31 -0.94 -2.71 15.61
C TRP A 31 0.11 -2.49 14.51
N TYR A 32 1.19 -3.27 14.53
CA TYR A 32 2.23 -3.22 13.51
C TYR A 32 1.66 -3.53 12.12
N GLN A 33 0.90 -4.64 11.98
CA GLN A 33 0.35 -5.02 10.69
C GLN A 33 -0.70 -4.02 10.20
N LEU A 34 -1.46 -3.41 11.12
CA LEU A 34 -2.40 -2.33 10.81
C LEU A 34 -1.66 -1.16 10.18
N GLY A 35 -0.66 -0.59 10.87
CA GLY A 35 0.12 0.53 10.34
C GLY A 35 0.88 0.18 9.06
N PHE A 36 1.43 -1.04 8.97
CA PHE A 36 2.07 -1.52 7.75
C PHE A 36 1.12 -1.53 6.55
N ASN A 37 -0.14 -1.91 6.74
CA ASN A 37 -1.12 -1.92 5.66
C ASN A 37 -1.44 -0.49 5.19
N ASP A 38 -1.69 0.44 6.11
CA ASP A 38 -1.92 1.86 5.79
C ASP A 38 -0.77 2.43 4.98
N GLY A 39 0.47 2.23 5.46
CA GLY A 39 1.67 2.71 4.78
C GLY A 39 1.85 2.06 3.40
N LYS A 40 1.65 0.74 3.29
CA LYS A 40 1.79 0.00 2.02
C LYS A 40 0.75 0.41 0.98
N TRP A 41 -0.43 0.86 1.40
CA TRP A 41 -1.46 1.38 0.52
C TRP A 41 -1.31 2.87 0.19
N GLY A 42 -0.30 3.53 0.77
CA GLY A 42 -0.01 4.94 0.54
C GLY A 42 -0.99 5.87 1.25
N GLU A 43 -1.63 5.39 2.31
CA GLU A 43 -2.47 6.19 3.18
C GLU A 43 -1.62 7.04 4.10
N LYS A 44 -2.15 8.21 4.52
CA LYS A 44 -1.47 9.04 5.52
C LYS A 44 -1.54 8.36 6.87
N ALA A 45 -0.44 8.35 7.61
CA ALA A 45 -0.44 7.93 9.01
C ALA A 45 -1.55 8.66 9.77
N ILE A 46 -2.40 7.89 10.43
CA ILE A 46 -3.45 8.45 11.28
C ILE A 46 -2.83 8.95 12.58
N SER A 47 -3.47 9.95 13.20
CA SER A 47 -3.01 10.47 14.49
C SER A 47 -3.43 9.55 15.64
N PRO A 48 -2.77 9.63 16.82
CA PRO A 48 -3.17 8.84 17.98
C PRO A 48 -4.67 8.99 18.35
N PRO A 49 -5.28 10.19 18.38
CA PRO A 49 -6.71 10.32 18.66
C PRO A 49 -7.62 9.65 17.62
N THR A 50 -7.20 9.62 16.35
CA THR A 50 -7.96 8.94 15.30
C THR A 50 -7.88 7.42 15.46
N LEU A 51 -6.68 6.90 15.77
CA LEU A 51 -6.50 5.47 16.06
C LEU A 51 -7.31 5.05 17.30
N GLU A 52 -7.28 5.84 18.37
CA GLU A 52 -8.11 5.62 19.57
C GLU A 52 -9.62 5.57 19.23
N ALA A 53 -10.09 6.49 18.37
CA ALA A 53 -11.48 6.52 17.94
C ALA A 53 -11.86 5.28 17.10
N GLN A 54 -10.99 4.84 16.18
CA GLN A 54 -11.19 3.61 15.41
C GLN A 54 -11.26 2.38 16.31
N VAL A 55 -10.31 2.23 17.23
CA VAL A 55 -10.28 1.13 18.19
C VAL A 55 -11.55 1.12 19.04
N SER A 56 -11.99 2.28 19.52
CA SER A 56 -13.21 2.41 20.33
C SER A 56 -14.49 1.98 19.60
N ASN A 57 -14.52 2.04 18.26
CA ASN A 57 -15.65 1.52 17.46
C ASN A 57 -15.65 -0.01 17.40
N VAL A 58 -14.50 -0.65 17.56
CA VAL A 58 -14.32 -2.11 17.54
C VAL A 58 -14.47 -2.72 18.93
N SER A 59 -13.81 -2.13 19.94
CA SER A 59 -13.87 -2.53 21.34
C SER A 59 -13.44 -1.38 22.26
N LYS A 60 -14.20 -1.14 23.34
CA LYS A 60 -13.87 -0.12 24.34
C LYS A 60 -12.79 -0.55 25.33
N ASP A 61 -12.49 -1.85 25.39
CA ASP A 61 -11.53 -2.42 26.34
C ASP A 61 -10.11 -2.49 25.79
N LEU A 62 -9.95 -2.25 24.48
CA LEU A 62 -8.65 -2.24 23.82
C LEU A 62 -8.01 -0.85 23.90
N GLN A 63 -6.68 -0.83 23.99
CA GLN A 63 -5.89 0.40 23.94
C GLN A 63 -4.87 0.27 22.80
N PRO A 64 -4.83 1.21 21.84
CA PRO A 64 -3.90 1.12 20.73
C PRO A 64 -2.45 1.31 21.17
N ASP A 65 -1.55 0.49 20.64
CA ASP A 65 -0.12 0.75 20.68
C ASP A 65 0.29 1.57 19.45
N TYR A 66 0.29 2.90 19.61
CA TYR A 66 0.67 3.81 18.53
C TYR A 66 2.13 3.65 18.11
N SER A 67 3.03 3.21 19.01
CA SER A 67 4.43 3.00 18.66
C SER A 67 4.59 1.86 17.68
N GLN A 68 3.93 0.71 17.93
CA GLN A 68 3.92 -0.43 17.01
C GLN A 68 3.25 -0.09 15.68
N TYR A 69 2.12 0.64 15.73
CA TYR A 69 1.46 1.16 14.53
C TYR A 69 2.43 1.99 13.68
N GLN A 70 3.10 2.96 14.30
CA GLN A 70 4.01 3.86 13.61
C GLN A 70 5.20 3.11 13.01
N GLU A 71 5.76 2.13 13.71
CA GLU A 71 6.85 1.28 13.20
C GLU A 71 6.42 0.52 11.95
N GLY A 72 5.26 -0.14 12.00
CA GLY A 72 4.68 -0.83 10.86
C GLY A 72 4.45 0.12 9.68
N TYR A 73 3.88 1.29 9.96
CA TYR A 73 3.62 2.32 8.95
C TYR A 73 4.89 2.77 8.23
N GLN A 74 6.01 3.00 8.94
CA GLN A 74 7.26 3.36 8.29
C GLN A 74 7.74 2.27 7.33
N VAL A 75 7.64 0.99 7.72
CA VAL A 75 8.00 -0.12 6.83
C VAL A 75 7.05 -0.23 5.63
N GLY A 76 5.76 0.04 5.84
CA GLY A 76 4.75 0.07 4.78
C GLY A 76 5.02 1.18 3.76
N ILE A 77 5.28 2.40 4.24
CA ILE A 77 5.46 3.56 3.36
C ILE A 77 6.75 3.48 2.55
N GLU A 78 7.79 2.86 3.09
CA GLU A 78 9.02 2.55 2.35
C GLU A 78 8.74 1.67 1.12
N LYS A 79 7.82 0.70 1.24
CA LYS A 79 7.39 -0.18 0.13
C LYS A 79 6.52 0.55 -0.88
N TYR A 80 5.59 1.40 -0.40
CA TYR A 80 4.73 2.18 -1.29
C TYR A 80 5.56 3.19 -2.10
N CYS A 81 6.42 3.95 -1.43
CA CYS A 81 7.33 4.93 -2.03
C CYS A 81 8.62 4.28 -2.54
N SER A 82 8.47 3.23 -3.34
CA SER A 82 9.55 2.54 -4.05
C SER A 82 10.10 3.38 -5.22
N LEU A 83 11.24 2.98 -5.76
CA LEU A 83 11.83 3.62 -6.94
C LEU A 83 10.89 3.55 -8.15
N ASP A 84 10.26 2.39 -8.38
CA ASP A 84 9.29 2.20 -9.47
C ASP A 84 8.10 3.14 -9.32
N ARG A 85 7.59 3.33 -8.09
CA ARG A 85 6.52 4.30 -7.81
C ARG A 85 6.96 5.72 -8.13
N VAL A 86 8.20 6.08 -7.81
CA VAL A 86 8.74 7.42 -8.08
C VAL A 86 9.00 7.65 -9.58
N GLU A 87 9.47 6.65 -10.32
CA GLU A 87 9.53 6.71 -11.78
C GLU A 87 8.13 6.89 -12.38
N GLN A 88 7.13 6.16 -11.87
CA GLN A 88 5.74 6.31 -12.29
C GLN A 88 5.22 7.74 -12.06
N LEU A 89 5.51 8.35 -10.91
CA LEU A 89 5.17 9.76 -10.68
C LEU A 89 5.81 10.69 -11.72
N GLY A 90 7.03 10.38 -12.14
CA GLY A 90 7.72 11.06 -13.25
C GLY A 90 6.98 10.90 -14.58
N LEU A 91 6.62 9.66 -14.96
CA LEU A 91 5.81 9.36 -16.16
C LEU A 91 4.47 10.13 -16.13
N GLU A 92 3.84 10.22 -14.96
CA GLU A 92 2.61 10.97 -14.72
C GLU A 92 2.82 12.50 -14.69
N GLY A 93 4.07 12.98 -14.77
CA GLY A 93 4.42 14.40 -14.73
C GLY A 93 4.15 15.07 -13.39
N LYS A 94 4.06 14.30 -12.31
CA LYS A 94 3.72 14.78 -10.97
C LYS A 94 4.95 15.36 -10.27
N THR A 95 4.98 16.67 -10.07
CA THR A 95 6.03 17.35 -9.29
C THR A 95 5.76 17.32 -7.79
N ASP A 96 4.49 17.29 -7.38
CA ASP A 96 4.08 16.97 -6.02
C ASP A 96 4.08 15.44 -5.85
N TRP A 97 4.97 14.93 -5.00
CA TRP A 97 5.11 13.49 -4.74
C TRP A 97 4.20 13.01 -3.60
N GLY A 98 3.38 13.91 -3.04
CA GLY A 98 2.41 13.61 -2.01
C GLY A 98 3.05 12.96 -0.79
N ILE A 99 2.56 11.78 -0.42
CA ILE A 99 3.08 11.04 0.73
C ILE A 99 4.53 10.58 0.56
N CYS A 100 5.02 10.49 -0.68
CA CYS A 100 6.41 10.17 -0.99
C CYS A 100 7.33 11.39 -1.02
N ALA A 101 6.86 12.57 -0.59
CA ALA A 101 7.67 13.79 -0.57
C ALA A 101 8.97 13.65 0.26
N PHE A 102 8.99 12.79 1.29
CA PHE A 102 10.21 12.53 2.06
C PHE A 102 11.36 11.97 1.19
N ARG A 103 11.06 11.27 0.09
CA ARG A 103 12.06 10.79 -0.89
C ARG A 103 12.76 11.93 -1.61
N GLN A 104 12.15 13.12 -1.71
CA GLN A 104 12.81 14.29 -2.29
C GLN A 104 13.97 14.76 -1.40
N ALA A 105 13.83 14.63 -0.08
CA ALA A 105 14.89 14.98 0.87
C ALA A 105 16.06 13.97 0.82
N GLU A 106 15.78 12.71 0.51
CA GLU A 106 16.81 11.69 0.25
C GLU A 106 17.55 11.96 -1.07
N GLY A 107 16.88 12.56 -2.05
CA GLY A 107 17.46 12.98 -3.32
C GLY A 107 18.05 11.83 -4.13
N GLY A 108 19.23 12.05 -4.70
CA GLY A 108 20.06 11.01 -5.35
C GLY A 108 19.29 10.09 -6.31
N LEU A 109 19.13 8.84 -5.89
CA LEU A 109 18.52 7.78 -6.69
C LEU A 109 17.05 8.05 -7.00
N TYR A 110 16.25 8.50 -6.03
CA TYR A 110 14.82 8.76 -6.22
C TYR A 110 14.57 9.91 -7.21
N GLN A 111 15.36 10.99 -7.11
CA GLN A 111 15.31 12.08 -8.08
C GLN A 111 15.64 11.61 -9.50
N SER A 112 16.61 10.69 -9.62
CA SER A 112 17.02 10.13 -10.92
C SER A 112 15.92 9.28 -11.55
N PHE A 113 15.23 8.45 -10.77
CA PHE A 113 14.10 7.64 -11.24
C PHE A 113 12.91 8.51 -11.65
N TRP A 114 12.59 9.55 -10.87
CA TRP A 114 11.55 10.51 -11.28
C TRP A 114 11.90 11.19 -12.61
N GLN A 115 13.14 11.66 -12.78
CA GLN A 115 13.58 12.32 -14.01
C GLN A 115 13.55 11.36 -15.21
N GLN A 116 13.91 10.09 -15.01
CA GLN A 116 13.81 9.07 -16.04
C GLN A 116 12.36 8.91 -16.53
N GLY A 117 11.41 8.76 -15.61
CA GLY A 117 10.00 8.68 -15.94
C GLY A 117 9.50 9.93 -16.67
N PHE A 118 9.86 11.12 -16.17
CA PHE A 118 9.48 12.38 -16.80
C PHE A 118 10.04 12.53 -18.22
N ASN A 119 11.32 12.19 -18.42
CA ASN A 119 11.93 12.21 -19.74
C ASN A 119 11.19 11.28 -20.70
N ARG A 120 10.85 10.07 -20.28
CA ARG A 120 10.09 9.11 -21.10
C ARG A 120 8.75 9.68 -21.52
N ARG A 121 8.02 10.34 -20.61
CA ARG A 121 6.78 11.05 -20.95
C ARG A 121 7.00 12.08 -22.05
N MET A 122 8.01 12.94 -21.91
CA MET A 122 8.30 14.01 -22.90
C MET A 122 8.67 13.48 -24.28
N HIS A 123 9.18 12.25 -24.40
CA HIS A 123 9.44 11.62 -25.70
C HIS A 123 8.15 11.11 -26.36
N VAL A 124 7.15 10.70 -25.59
CA VAL A 124 5.83 10.28 -26.09
C VAL A 124 4.99 11.49 -26.45
N ASP A 125 4.99 12.52 -25.59
CA ASP A 125 4.22 13.76 -25.78
C ASP A 125 5.00 14.83 -26.59
N GLY A 126 6.04 14.42 -27.32
CA GLY A 126 6.91 15.32 -28.09
C GLY A 126 6.19 16.05 -29.23
N PRO A 127 6.78 17.12 -29.80
CA PRO A 127 6.11 18.01 -30.78
C PRO A 127 5.90 17.39 -32.19
N GLY A 128 5.66 16.09 -32.28
CA GLY A 128 5.40 15.35 -33.52
C GLY A 128 3.97 14.82 -33.68
N ASP A 129 3.13 14.85 -32.62
CA ASP A 129 1.87 14.09 -32.59
C ASP A 129 0.61 14.98 -32.50
N PHE A 130 0.54 16.03 -33.34
CA PHE A 130 -0.70 16.77 -33.65
C PHE A 130 -0.83 17.02 -35.16
#